data_AF-A0A6U4Q339-F1
#
_entry.id   AF-A0A6U4Q339-F1
#
_cell.length_a   1.000
_cell.length_b   1.000
_cell.length_c   1.000
_cell.angle_alpha   90.00
_cell.angle_beta   90.00
_cell.angle_gamma   90.00
#
_symmetry.space_group_name_H-M   'P 1'
#
loop_
_entity.id
_entity.type
_entity.pdbx_description
1 polymer ?
#
loop_
_entity_poly.entity_id
_entity_poly.type
_entity_poly.pdbx_seq_one_letter_code
_entity_poly.pdbx_strand_id
1 'polypeptide(L)'
;VNAYLSAGEVRMAIDCCVELHHWDKAVALADKHKVSDIGKYLAKYAAHLVEKNKIPQAIELNRKAGQNNEAAKLLSRLGQQAAAQQLPLKAKKFYVLAALEIETYRRRQVRAENKTAAEVADELLAADKAMAEDRSLDSAWRGAEAYHFFMLCQSLLYSNNVEAALIVAMRLMEYDDIIAPKDSYSLIALCSYYAKNYGLCSKALTRLEALEQENEEKDAAAAGSDGQPTVSAAALASLMDIDTSIDLTQTSVAGAMS
;
A
#
# COMPACT_ATOMS: atom_id res chain seq x y z
N VAL A 1 -25.32 -13.75 -27.08
CA VAL A 1 -24.12 -14.51 -27.51
C VAL A 1 -24.45 -15.51 -28.63
N ASN A 2 -25.31 -16.50 -28.41
CA ASN A 2 -25.62 -17.52 -29.43
C ASN A 2 -26.23 -16.93 -30.73
N ALA A 3 -27.05 -15.87 -30.63
CA ALA A 3 -27.61 -15.17 -31.78
C ALA A 3 -26.53 -14.49 -32.66
N TYR A 4 -25.51 -13.88 -32.03
CA TYR A 4 -24.38 -13.27 -32.73
C TYR A 4 -23.43 -14.32 -33.34
N LEU A 5 -23.29 -15.47 -32.68
CA LEU A 5 -22.56 -16.62 -33.23
C LEU A 5 -23.26 -17.18 -34.48
N SER A 6 -24.59 -17.30 -34.49
CA SER A 6 -25.34 -17.71 -35.67
C SER A 6 -25.32 -16.67 -36.81
N ALA A 7 -25.11 -15.40 -36.48
CA ALA A 7 -24.97 -14.32 -37.45
C ALA A 7 -23.53 -14.21 -38.03
N GLY A 8 -22.57 -15.00 -37.53
CA GLY A 8 -21.17 -14.96 -37.96
C GLY A 8 -20.36 -13.79 -37.36
N GLU A 9 -20.96 -12.95 -36.53
CA GLU A 9 -20.30 -11.79 -35.91
C GLU A 9 -19.66 -12.15 -34.56
N VAL A 10 -18.47 -12.73 -34.63
CA VAL A 10 -17.73 -13.18 -33.44
C VAL A 10 -17.29 -12.00 -32.54
N ARG A 11 -16.98 -10.83 -33.12
CA ARG A 11 -16.57 -9.63 -32.34
C ARG A 11 -17.68 -9.12 -31.44
N MET A 12 -18.89 -8.94 -31.97
CA MET A 12 -20.05 -8.50 -31.18
C MET A 12 -20.46 -9.54 -30.12
N ALA A 13 -20.24 -10.83 -30.40
CA ALA A 13 -20.43 -11.89 -29.41
C ALA A 13 -19.44 -11.77 -28.24
N ILE A 14 -18.18 -11.42 -28.52
CA ILE A 14 -17.15 -11.15 -27.50
C ILE A 14 -17.51 -9.90 -26.71
N ASP A 15 -17.93 -8.82 -27.37
CA ASP A 15 -18.32 -7.55 -26.73
C ASP A 15 -19.50 -7.76 -25.77
N CYS A 16 -20.52 -8.50 -26.19
CA CYS A 16 -21.62 -8.91 -25.31
C CYS A 16 -21.13 -9.73 -24.11
N CYS A 17 -20.18 -10.65 -24.28
CA CYS A 17 -19.63 -11.42 -23.16
C CYS A 17 -18.85 -10.52 -22.19
N VAL A 18 -18.14 -9.53 -22.71
CA VAL A 18 -17.38 -8.53 -21.96
C VAL A 18 -18.31 -7.61 -21.17
N GLU A 19 -19.40 -7.14 -21.78
CA GLU A 19 -20.44 -6.35 -21.09
C GLU A 19 -21.17 -7.13 -20.01
N LEU A 20 -21.42 -8.43 -20.23
CA LEU A 20 -22.07 -9.32 -19.28
C LEU A 20 -21.11 -9.93 -18.23
N HIS A 21 -19.88 -9.44 -18.12
CA HIS A 21 -18.85 -9.92 -17.19
C HIS A 21 -18.49 -11.42 -17.31
N HIS A 22 -18.75 -12.03 -18.47
CA HIS A 22 -18.44 -13.44 -18.75
C HIS A 22 -17.08 -13.56 -19.46
N TRP A 23 -16.01 -13.19 -18.76
CA TRP A 23 -14.65 -13.10 -19.32
C TRP A 23 -14.10 -14.43 -19.80
N ASP A 24 -14.33 -15.51 -19.05
CA ASP A 24 -13.84 -16.84 -19.43
C ASP A 24 -14.51 -17.35 -20.72
N LYS A 25 -15.79 -17.01 -20.91
CA LYS A 25 -16.50 -17.31 -22.16
C LYS A 25 -15.97 -16.45 -23.30
N ALA A 26 -15.66 -15.18 -23.06
CA ALA A 26 -15.09 -14.27 -24.06
C ALA A 26 -13.72 -14.76 -24.57
N VAL A 27 -12.83 -15.14 -23.65
CA VAL A 27 -11.49 -15.67 -23.99
C VAL A 27 -11.61 -17.00 -24.73
N ALA A 28 -12.42 -17.94 -24.22
CA ALA A 28 -12.63 -19.23 -24.89
C ALA A 28 -13.25 -19.11 -26.29
N LEU A 29 -14.14 -18.13 -26.50
CA LEU A 29 -14.70 -17.85 -27.82
C LEU A 29 -13.61 -17.34 -28.78
N ALA A 30 -12.77 -16.45 -28.26
CA ALA A 30 -11.77 -15.78 -29.05
C ALA A 30 -10.58 -16.71 -29.40
N ASP A 31 -10.24 -17.65 -28.52
CA ASP A 31 -9.30 -18.74 -28.80
C ASP A 31 -9.82 -19.68 -29.91
N LYS A 32 -11.11 -20.06 -29.85
CA LYS A 32 -11.76 -20.92 -30.85
C LYS A 32 -11.76 -20.29 -32.25
N HIS A 33 -11.99 -18.99 -32.33
CA HIS A 33 -12.02 -18.25 -33.58
C HIS A 33 -10.68 -17.60 -33.95
N LYS A 34 -9.60 -17.88 -33.20
CA LYS A 34 -8.23 -17.37 -33.39
C LYS A 34 -8.16 -15.86 -33.63
N VAL A 35 -8.94 -15.10 -32.88
CA VAL A 35 -8.91 -13.63 -32.99
C VAL A 35 -7.59 -13.15 -32.37
N SER A 36 -6.60 -12.84 -33.20
CA SER A 36 -5.36 -12.20 -32.75
C SER A 36 -5.69 -10.81 -32.17
N ASP A 37 -5.02 -10.42 -31.08
CA ASP A 37 -5.17 -9.14 -30.32
C ASP A 37 -6.21 -9.07 -29.18
N ILE A 38 -6.74 -10.19 -28.68
CA ILE A 38 -7.66 -10.20 -27.52
C ILE A 38 -7.06 -9.47 -26.30
N GLY A 39 -5.79 -9.70 -25.98
CA GLY A 39 -5.13 -9.03 -24.85
C GLY A 39 -5.13 -7.50 -24.97
N LYS A 40 -4.83 -6.96 -26.15
CA LYS A 40 -4.87 -5.51 -26.40
C LYS A 40 -6.29 -4.96 -26.38
N TYR A 41 -7.27 -5.75 -26.86
CA TYR A 41 -8.68 -5.38 -26.81
C TYR A 41 -9.19 -5.29 -25.36
N LEU A 42 -8.91 -6.32 -24.54
CA LEU A 42 -9.27 -6.36 -23.13
C LEU A 42 -8.60 -5.23 -22.35
N ALA A 43 -7.34 -4.90 -22.65
CA ALA A 43 -6.63 -3.76 -22.07
C ALA A 43 -7.32 -2.41 -22.35
N LYS A 44 -7.71 -2.16 -23.62
CA LYS A 44 -8.46 -0.94 -24.00
C LYS A 44 -9.81 -0.86 -23.31
N TYR A 45 -10.52 -1.98 -23.22
CA TYR A 45 -11.79 -2.03 -22.51
C TYR A 45 -11.60 -1.83 -20.99
N ALA A 46 -10.53 -2.35 -20.41
CA ALA A 46 -10.19 -2.11 -19.00
C ALA A 46 -9.96 -0.62 -18.73
N ALA A 47 -9.22 0.09 -19.59
CA ALA A 47 -9.04 1.54 -19.48
C ALA A 47 -10.38 2.29 -19.49
N HIS A 48 -11.29 1.94 -20.41
CA HIS A 48 -12.63 2.52 -20.45
C HIS A 48 -13.49 2.18 -19.22
N LEU A 49 -13.32 0.99 -18.61
CA LEU A 49 -13.97 0.67 -17.34
C LEU A 49 -13.42 1.48 -16.16
N VAL A 50 -12.12 1.82 -16.17
CA VAL A 50 -11.52 2.71 -15.17
C VAL A 50 -12.13 4.11 -15.26
N GLU A 51 -12.33 4.64 -16.48
CA GLU A 51 -13.01 5.94 -16.69
C GLU A 51 -14.45 5.93 -16.16
N LYS A 52 -15.16 4.81 -16.30
CA LYS A 52 -16.52 4.62 -15.76
C LYS A 52 -16.56 4.34 -14.25
N ASN A 53 -15.45 4.48 -13.53
CA ASN A 53 -15.29 4.18 -12.10
C ASN A 53 -15.63 2.72 -11.70
N LYS A 54 -15.63 1.77 -12.64
CA LYS A 54 -15.83 0.34 -12.35
C LYS A 54 -14.51 -0.37 -12.08
N ILE A 55 -13.78 0.12 -11.08
CA ILE A 55 -12.40 -0.30 -10.75
C ILE A 55 -12.26 -1.82 -10.52
N PRO A 56 -13.14 -2.51 -9.76
CA PRO A 56 -12.97 -3.95 -9.51
C PRO A 56 -13.01 -4.79 -10.79
N GLN A 57 -13.92 -4.44 -11.71
CA GLN A 57 -14.08 -5.13 -12.99
C GLN A 57 -12.89 -4.87 -13.91
N ALA A 58 -12.34 -3.65 -13.88
CA ALA A 58 -11.13 -3.31 -14.61
C ALA A 58 -9.91 -4.09 -14.10
N ILE A 59 -9.79 -4.30 -12.78
CA ILE A 59 -8.70 -5.10 -12.19
C ILE A 59 -8.78 -6.55 -12.68
N GLU A 60 -9.96 -7.18 -12.62
CA GLU A 60 -10.15 -8.55 -13.13
C GLU A 60 -9.77 -8.67 -14.61
N LEU A 61 -10.15 -7.67 -15.40
CA LEU A 61 -9.88 -7.64 -16.83
C LEU A 61 -8.39 -7.47 -17.13
N ASN A 62 -7.71 -6.56 -16.43
CA ASN A 62 -6.27 -6.36 -16.57
C ASN A 62 -5.47 -7.62 -16.21
N ARG A 63 -5.90 -8.38 -15.20
CA ARG A 63 -5.29 -9.68 -14.84
C ARG A 63 -5.45 -10.71 -15.96
N LYS A 64 -6.63 -10.76 -16.61
CA LYS A 64 -6.91 -11.66 -17.73
C LYS A 64 -6.17 -11.24 -19.01
N ALA A 65 -5.96 -9.94 -19.21
CA ALA A 65 -5.19 -9.38 -20.32
C ALA A 65 -3.66 -9.53 -20.15
N GLY A 66 -3.18 -10.03 -18.99
CA GLY A 66 -1.75 -10.12 -18.68
C GLY A 66 -1.10 -8.80 -18.26
N GLN A 67 -1.89 -7.75 -18.03
CA GLN A 67 -1.45 -6.43 -17.60
C GLN A 67 -1.47 -6.31 -16.07
N ASN A 68 -0.69 -7.16 -15.41
CA ASN A 68 -0.70 -7.23 -13.93
C ASN A 68 -0.13 -5.96 -13.28
N ASN A 69 0.75 -5.22 -13.97
CA ASN A 69 1.27 -3.94 -13.48
C ASN A 69 0.17 -2.88 -13.34
N GLU A 70 -0.74 -2.77 -14.31
CA GLU A 70 -1.87 -1.83 -14.25
C GLU A 70 -2.90 -2.28 -13.21
N ALA A 71 -3.14 -3.59 -13.08
CA ALA A 71 -3.98 -4.13 -12.01
C ALA A 71 -3.43 -3.78 -10.62
N ALA A 72 -2.11 -3.89 -10.41
CA ALA A 72 -1.46 -3.57 -9.15
C ALA A 72 -1.51 -2.07 -8.80
N LYS A 73 -1.35 -1.18 -9.80
CA LYS A 73 -1.53 0.27 -9.61
C LYS A 73 -2.96 0.60 -9.18
N LEU A 74 -3.96 0.00 -9.84
CA LEU A 74 -5.37 0.18 -9.47
C LEU A 74 -5.67 -0.32 -8.05
N LEU A 75 -5.10 -1.47 -7.65
CA LEU A 75 -5.21 -2.00 -6.29
C LEU A 75 -4.55 -1.06 -5.26
N SER A 76 -3.38 -0.50 -5.59
CA SER A 76 -2.69 0.46 -4.71
C SER A 76 -3.50 1.75 -4.54
N ARG A 77 -4.15 2.23 -5.61
CA ARG A 77 -5.09 3.38 -5.55
C ARG A 77 -6.30 3.07 -4.66
N LEU A 78 -6.86 1.87 -4.73
CA LEU A 78 -7.93 1.44 -3.82
C LEU A 78 -7.44 1.38 -2.36
N GLY A 79 -6.17 0.98 -2.15
CA GLY A 79 -5.51 1.04 -0.84
C GLY A 79 -5.47 2.46 -0.27
N GLN A 80 -5.02 3.43 -1.07
CA GLN A 80 -4.99 4.85 -0.69
C GLN A 80 -6.39 5.42 -0.43
N GLN A 81 -7.39 5.03 -1.22
CA GLN A 81 -8.79 5.45 -0.97
C GLN A 81 -9.35 4.86 0.33
N ALA A 82 -9.06 3.59 0.62
CA ALA A 82 -9.47 2.94 1.86
C ALA A 82 -8.75 3.55 3.07
N ALA A 83 -7.50 3.96 2.91
CA ALA A 83 -6.74 4.71 3.91
C ALA A 83 -7.40 6.06 4.22
N ALA A 84 -7.77 6.83 3.19
CA ALA A 84 -8.49 8.10 3.36
C ALA A 84 -9.86 7.93 4.04
N GLN A 85 -10.51 6.78 3.86
CA GLN A 85 -11.76 6.43 4.55
C GLN A 85 -11.58 5.91 5.99
N GLN A 86 -10.35 5.92 6.52
CA GLN A 86 -10.03 5.40 7.86
C GLN A 86 -10.41 3.92 8.03
N LEU A 87 -10.25 3.12 6.97
CA LEU A 87 -10.50 1.68 6.96
C LEU A 87 -9.19 0.89 6.87
N PRO A 88 -8.39 0.81 7.95
CA PRO A 88 -7.03 0.26 7.93
C PRO A 88 -6.98 -1.21 7.50
N LEU A 89 -7.99 -2.01 7.87
CA LEU A 89 -8.11 -3.41 7.43
C LEU A 89 -8.28 -3.54 5.92
N LYS A 90 -9.10 -2.66 5.30
CA LYS A 90 -9.30 -2.68 3.85
C LYS A 90 -8.06 -2.16 3.13
N ALA A 91 -7.45 -1.09 3.63
CA ALA A 91 -6.21 -0.53 3.09
C ALA A 91 -5.12 -1.61 3.04
N LYS A 92 -4.83 -2.27 4.17
CA LYS A 92 -3.87 -3.38 4.23
C LYS A 92 -4.18 -4.49 3.23
N LYS A 93 -5.45 -4.92 3.13
CA LYS A 93 -5.85 -5.96 2.15
C LYS A 93 -5.55 -5.55 0.72
N PHE A 94 -5.85 -4.31 0.33
CA PHE A 94 -5.60 -3.84 -1.03
C PHE A 94 -4.10 -3.73 -1.35
N TYR A 95 -3.27 -3.24 -0.42
CA TYR A 95 -1.82 -3.19 -0.59
C TYR A 95 -1.21 -4.60 -0.72
N VAL A 96 -1.65 -5.56 0.12
CA VAL A 96 -1.22 -6.96 0.01
C VAL A 96 -1.66 -7.57 -1.32
N LEU A 97 -2.90 -7.33 -1.75
CA LEU A 97 -3.37 -7.81 -3.05
C LEU A 97 -2.56 -7.21 -4.21
N ALA A 98 -2.22 -5.93 -4.15
CA ALA A 98 -1.37 -5.30 -5.15
C ALA A 98 -0.02 -6.02 -5.25
N ALA A 99 0.66 -6.18 -4.12
CA ALA A 99 1.95 -6.84 -4.04
C ALA A 99 1.92 -8.30 -4.56
N LEU A 100 0.88 -9.06 -4.20
CA LEU A 100 0.69 -10.43 -4.66
C LEU A 100 0.43 -10.52 -6.17
N GLU A 101 -0.26 -9.55 -6.78
CA GLU A 101 -0.48 -9.54 -8.24
C GLU A 101 0.84 -9.37 -9.02
N ILE A 102 1.76 -8.55 -8.52
CA ILE A 102 3.09 -8.40 -9.11
C ILE A 102 3.91 -9.69 -8.93
N GLU A 103 3.88 -10.27 -7.72
CA GLU A 103 4.63 -11.50 -7.45
C GLU A 103 4.14 -12.66 -8.32
N THR A 104 2.82 -12.80 -8.48
CA THR A 104 2.22 -13.83 -9.35
C THR A 104 2.52 -13.58 -10.82
N TYR A 105 2.59 -12.32 -11.28
CA TYR A 105 3.06 -11.98 -12.63
C TYR A 105 4.49 -12.48 -12.85
N ARG A 106 5.40 -12.17 -11.94
CA ARG A 106 6.81 -12.53 -12.02
C ARG A 106 7.00 -14.05 -12.00
N ARG A 107 6.35 -14.75 -11.07
CA ARG A 107 6.34 -16.23 -11.03
C ARG A 107 5.84 -16.82 -12.34
N ARG A 108 4.87 -16.18 -13.01
CA ARG A 108 4.35 -16.63 -14.31
C ARG A 108 5.34 -16.39 -15.44
N GLN A 109 6.02 -15.24 -15.49
CA GLN A 109 7.07 -14.95 -16.48
C GLN A 109 8.23 -15.94 -16.37
N VAL A 110 8.78 -16.10 -15.16
CA VAL A 110 9.88 -17.03 -14.87
C VAL A 110 9.53 -18.47 -15.26
N ARG A 111 8.29 -18.91 -14.96
CA ARG A 111 7.83 -20.26 -15.31
C ARG A 111 7.56 -20.44 -16.81
N ALA A 112 7.20 -19.38 -17.53
CA ALA A 112 6.96 -19.44 -18.97
C ALA A 112 8.26 -19.64 -19.78
N GLU A 113 9.40 -19.25 -19.21
CA GLU A 113 10.70 -19.32 -19.90
C GLU A 113 11.41 -20.68 -19.76
N ASN A 114 10.81 -21.67 -19.08
CA ASN A 114 11.37 -23.03 -18.87
C ASN A 114 12.85 -23.02 -18.42
N LYS A 115 13.25 -21.99 -17.68
CA LYS A 115 14.62 -21.84 -17.17
C LYS A 115 14.90 -22.87 -16.07
N THR A 116 16.15 -23.30 -15.98
CA THR A 116 16.57 -24.24 -14.92
C THR A 116 16.50 -23.56 -13.55
N ALA A 117 16.35 -24.34 -12.46
CA ALA A 117 16.18 -23.78 -11.11
C ALA A 117 17.33 -22.83 -10.68
N ALA A 118 18.53 -23.02 -11.22
CA ALA A 118 19.69 -22.16 -10.98
C ALA A 118 19.60 -20.83 -11.74
N GLU A 119 19.22 -20.86 -13.03
CA GLU A 119 19.03 -19.64 -13.84
C GLU A 119 17.83 -18.83 -13.34
N VAL A 120 16.77 -19.49 -12.88
CA VAL A 120 15.63 -18.86 -12.22
C VAL A 120 16.06 -18.15 -10.94
N ALA A 121 16.92 -18.77 -10.13
CA ALA A 121 17.42 -18.17 -8.90
C ALA A 121 18.30 -16.95 -9.19
N ASP A 122 19.22 -17.04 -10.15
CA ASP A 122 20.08 -15.92 -10.55
C ASP A 122 19.30 -14.76 -11.17
N GLU A 123 18.26 -15.05 -11.95
CA GLU A 123 17.38 -14.02 -12.52
C GLU A 123 16.44 -13.41 -11.48
N LEU A 124 15.95 -14.20 -10.52
CA LEU A 124 15.22 -13.65 -9.37
C LEU A 124 16.13 -12.73 -8.55
N LEU A 125 17.39 -13.09 -8.33
CA LEU A 125 18.35 -12.24 -7.62
C LEU A 125 18.74 -10.97 -8.41
N ALA A 126 18.90 -11.09 -9.73
CA ALA A 126 19.18 -9.94 -10.59
C ALA A 126 17.97 -9.00 -10.69
N ALA A 127 16.77 -9.56 -10.79
CA ALA A 127 15.54 -8.79 -10.79
C ALA A 127 15.24 -8.20 -9.40
N ASP A 128 15.58 -8.84 -8.29
CA ASP A 128 15.45 -8.23 -6.95
C ASP A 128 16.39 -7.03 -6.78
N LYS A 129 17.59 -7.07 -7.37
CA LYS A 129 18.47 -5.90 -7.45
C LYS A 129 17.89 -4.79 -8.32
N ALA A 130 17.21 -5.12 -9.41
CA ALA A 130 16.48 -4.14 -10.23
C ALA A 130 15.19 -3.63 -9.54
N MET A 131 14.55 -4.45 -8.69
CA MET A 131 13.38 -4.06 -7.89
C MET A 131 13.72 -3.02 -6.81
N ALA A 132 14.96 -3.00 -6.31
CA ALA A 132 15.42 -1.90 -5.46
C ALA A 132 15.37 -0.54 -6.19
N GLU A 133 15.40 -0.54 -7.53
CA GLU A 133 15.23 0.66 -8.36
C GLU A 133 13.76 0.93 -8.69
N ASP A 134 12.92 -0.11 -8.81
CA ASP A 134 11.49 0.00 -9.09
C ASP A 134 10.67 0.29 -7.81
N ARG A 135 10.94 1.46 -7.21
CA ARG A 135 10.33 2.00 -5.96
C ARG A 135 8.81 1.86 -5.84
N SER A 136 8.11 1.70 -6.97
CA SER A 136 6.66 1.55 -6.99
C SER A 136 6.17 0.25 -6.33
N LEU A 137 7.02 -0.78 -6.28
CA LEU A 137 6.69 -2.11 -5.75
C LEU A 137 7.01 -2.25 -4.27
N ASP A 138 8.16 -1.70 -3.85
CA ASP A 138 8.46 -1.47 -2.43
C ASP A 138 7.37 -0.63 -1.78
N SER A 139 6.78 0.33 -2.50
CA SER A 139 5.66 1.13 -2.00
C SER A 139 4.43 0.29 -1.61
N ALA A 140 4.13 -0.80 -2.31
CA ALA A 140 2.97 -1.65 -1.98
C ALA A 140 3.21 -2.48 -0.71
N TRP A 141 4.40 -3.10 -0.57
CA TRP A 141 4.76 -3.84 0.64
C TRP A 141 4.94 -2.91 1.84
N ARG A 142 5.58 -1.74 1.65
CA ARG A 142 5.74 -0.71 2.67
C ARG A 142 4.39 -0.16 3.14
N GLY A 143 3.44 0.05 2.23
CA GLY A 143 2.05 0.37 2.53
C GLY A 143 1.37 -0.70 3.39
N ALA A 144 1.51 -1.97 3.03
CA ALA A 144 0.95 -3.08 3.80
C ALA A 144 1.58 -3.22 5.20
N GLU A 145 2.89 -3.02 5.30
CA GLU A 145 3.66 -3.07 6.54
C GLU A 145 3.28 -1.94 7.49
N ALA A 146 3.14 -0.70 7.00
CA ALA A 146 2.70 0.45 7.78
C ALA A 146 1.35 0.19 8.47
N TYR A 147 0.34 -0.22 7.70
CA TYR A 147 -0.99 -0.53 8.26
C TYR A 147 -0.97 -1.80 9.13
N HIS A 148 -0.04 -2.73 8.90
CA HIS A 148 0.16 -3.87 9.79
C HIS A 148 0.60 -3.39 11.16
N PHE A 149 1.68 -2.60 11.25
CA PHE A 149 2.20 -2.12 12.53
C PHE A 149 1.20 -1.20 13.24
N PHE A 150 0.47 -0.37 12.50
CA PHE A 150 -0.58 0.48 13.05
C PHE A 150 -1.65 -0.34 13.79
N MET A 151 -2.20 -1.36 13.15
CA MET A 151 -3.21 -2.22 13.76
C MET A 151 -2.63 -3.13 14.85
N LEU A 152 -1.40 -3.61 14.66
CA LEU A 152 -0.73 -4.46 15.64
C LEU A 152 -0.51 -3.68 16.95
N CYS A 153 -0.04 -2.45 16.88
CA CYS A 153 0.17 -1.60 18.04
C CYS A 153 -1.13 -1.40 18.84
N GLN A 154 -2.23 -1.06 18.15
CA GLN A 154 -3.55 -0.96 18.79
C GLN A 154 -3.98 -2.26 19.45
N SER A 155 -3.80 -3.41 18.78
CA SER A 155 -4.14 -4.71 19.37
C SER A 155 -3.30 -5.07 20.59
N LEU A 156 -2.01 -4.71 20.58
CA LEU A 156 -1.09 -4.94 21.69
C LEU A 156 -1.48 -4.10 22.91
N LEU A 157 -1.86 -2.83 22.69
CA LEU A 157 -2.43 -1.98 23.73
C LEU A 157 -3.68 -2.59 24.35
N TYR A 158 -4.62 -3.09 23.54
CA TYR A 158 -5.83 -3.76 24.05
C TYR A 158 -5.52 -5.06 24.80
N SER A 159 -4.46 -5.78 24.42
CA SER A 159 -3.98 -6.97 25.15
C SER A 159 -3.16 -6.66 26.41
N ASN A 160 -3.02 -5.38 26.79
CA ASN A 160 -2.22 -4.90 27.92
C ASN A 160 -0.71 -5.24 27.82
N ASN A 161 -0.21 -5.50 26.61
CA ASN A 161 1.23 -5.68 26.37
C ASN A 161 1.85 -4.35 25.93
N VAL A 162 2.14 -3.52 26.93
CA VAL A 162 2.50 -2.12 26.72
C VAL A 162 3.94 -1.94 26.22
N GLU A 163 4.88 -2.77 26.67
CA GLU A 163 6.28 -2.72 26.24
C GLU A 163 6.42 -3.06 24.75
N ALA A 164 5.78 -4.15 24.31
CA ALA A 164 5.76 -4.52 22.90
C ALA A 164 5.00 -3.48 22.07
N ALA A 165 3.90 -2.93 22.59
CA ALA A 165 3.15 -1.87 21.91
C ALA A 165 4.01 -0.63 21.68
N LEU A 166 4.86 -0.24 22.64
CA LEU A 166 5.78 0.88 22.49
C LEU A 166 6.84 0.62 21.42
N ILE A 167 7.43 -0.58 21.37
CA ILE A 167 8.42 -0.94 20.34
C ILE A 167 7.79 -0.85 18.93
N VAL A 168 6.59 -1.40 18.76
CA VAL A 168 5.86 -1.33 17.49
C VAL A 168 5.46 0.12 17.16
N ALA A 169 5.08 0.92 18.17
CA ALA A 169 4.80 2.34 18.01
C ALA A 169 6.02 3.13 17.50
N MET A 170 7.21 2.83 18.01
CA MET A 170 8.45 3.48 17.53
C MET A 170 8.73 3.13 16.07
N ARG A 171 8.45 1.89 15.65
CA ARG A 171 8.60 1.47 14.25
C ARG A 171 7.68 2.23 13.30
N LEU A 172 6.53 2.74 13.76
CA LEU A 172 5.61 3.54 12.95
C LEU A 172 6.20 4.87 12.47
N MET A 173 7.24 5.40 13.15
CA MET A 173 7.93 6.62 12.72
C MET A 173 8.60 6.50 11.34
N GLU A 174 8.93 5.28 10.91
CA GLU A 174 9.52 5.06 9.59
C GLU A 174 8.50 5.17 8.44
N TYR A 175 7.20 5.29 8.75
CA TYR A 175 6.08 5.28 7.79
C TYR A 175 5.26 6.58 7.77
N ASP A 176 5.87 7.71 8.16
CA ASP A 176 5.25 9.04 8.23
C ASP A 176 4.72 9.58 6.88
N ASP A 177 5.09 8.97 5.76
CA ASP A 177 4.62 9.30 4.41
C ASP A 177 3.33 8.55 4.01
N ILE A 178 3.01 7.44 4.69
CA ILE A 178 1.82 6.62 4.41
C ILE A 178 0.74 6.89 5.46
N ILE A 179 1.15 6.94 6.74
CA ILE A 179 0.28 7.21 7.87
C ILE A 179 0.50 8.66 8.27
N ALA A 180 -0.58 9.38 8.58
CA ALA A 180 -0.48 10.77 9.02
C ALA A 180 0.42 10.83 10.28
N PRO A 181 1.45 11.70 10.31
CA PRO A 181 2.35 11.81 11.45
C PRO A 181 1.60 12.06 12.77
N LYS A 182 0.49 12.80 12.72
CA LYS A 182 -0.41 13.01 13.86
C LYS A 182 -0.89 11.70 14.47
N ASP A 183 -1.33 10.75 13.65
CA ASP A 183 -1.84 9.47 14.10
C ASP A 183 -0.70 8.62 14.69
N SER A 184 0.46 8.57 14.03
CA SER A 184 1.65 7.86 14.50
C SER A 184 2.14 8.38 15.87
N TYR A 185 2.37 9.69 15.99
CA TYR A 185 2.86 10.28 17.25
C TYR A 185 1.80 10.25 18.37
N SER A 186 0.50 10.32 18.06
CA SER A 186 -0.55 10.15 19.07
C SER A 186 -0.50 8.75 19.69
N LEU A 187 -0.25 7.72 18.88
CA LEU A 187 -0.13 6.35 19.34
C LEU A 187 1.15 6.14 20.16
N ILE A 188 2.27 6.76 19.76
CA ILE A 188 3.53 6.75 20.53
C ILE A 188 3.34 7.44 21.89
N ALA A 189 2.69 8.61 21.94
CA ALA A 189 2.41 9.32 23.18
C ALA A 189 1.55 8.47 24.14
N LEU A 190 0.53 7.79 23.60
CA LEU A 190 -0.34 6.90 24.38
C LEU A 190 0.42 5.67 24.89
N CYS A 191 1.17 4.96 24.02
CA CYS A 191 1.98 3.81 24.39
C CYS A 191 3.03 4.17 25.45
N SER A 192 3.72 5.30 25.29
CA SER A 192 4.76 5.74 26.22
C SER A 192 4.20 6.17 27.57
N TYR A 193 3.00 6.76 27.62
CA TYR A 193 2.27 7.04 28.85
C TYR A 193 1.96 5.76 29.62
N TYR A 194 1.37 4.76 28.95
CA TYR A 194 1.08 3.47 29.57
C TYR A 194 2.37 2.74 30.00
N ALA A 195 3.46 2.88 29.24
CA ALA A 195 4.76 2.29 29.55
C ALA A 195 5.51 3.01 30.68
N LYS A 196 4.94 4.11 31.23
CA LYS A 196 5.57 5.01 32.22
C LYS A 196 6.88 5.64 31.76
N ASN A 197 7.09 5.74 30.43
CA ASN A 197 8.23 6.42 29.86
C ASN A 197 7.85 7.88 29.52
N TYR A 198 7.85 8.73 30.53
CA TYR A 198 7.43 10.13 30.39
C TYR A 198 8.39 10.97 29.54
N GLY A 199 9.66 10.58 29.44
CA GLY A 199 10.64 11.26 28.59
C GLY A 199 10.29 11.14 27.11
N LEU A 200 9.92 9.95 26.65
CA LEU A 200 9.42 9.73 25.28
C LEU A 200 8.05 10.37 25.07
N CYS A 201 7.16 10.29 26.07
CA CYS A 201 5.84 10.90 26.01
C CYS A 201 5.91 12.42 25.78
N SER A 202 6.76 13.12 26.54
CA SER A 202 6.97 14.56 26.40
C SER A 202 7.50 14.92 25.01
N LYS A 203 8.52 14.21 24.51
CA LYS A 203 9.07 14.43 23.16
C LYS A 203 8.03 14.21 22.06
N ALA A 204 7.21 13.16 22.18
CA ALA A 204 6.14 12.88 21.22
C ALA A 204 5.07 13.99 21.23
N LEU A 205 4.71 14.50 22.40
CA LEU A 205 3.76 15.62 22.54
C LEU A 205 4.32 16.91 21.94
N THR A 206 5.58 17.27 22.20
CA THR A 206 6.21 18.44 21.56
C THR A 206 6.20 18.33 20.04
N ARG A 207 6.38 17.11 19.50
CA ARG A 207 6.31 16.88 18.06
C ARG A 207 4.89 17.02 17.52
N LEU A 208 3.87 16.58 18.28
CA LEU A 208 2.47 16.78 17.93
C LEU A 208 2.08 18.26 17.93
N GLU A 209 2.51 19.03 18.93
CA GLU A 209 2.27 20.47 18.99
C GLU A 209 2.85 21.20 17.77
N ALA A 210 4.08 20.83 17.36
CA ALA A 210 4.69 21.38 16.14
C ALA A 210 3.88 21.05 14.87
N LEU A 211 3.36 19.81 14.76
CA LEU A 211 2.53 19.40 13.63
C LEU A 211 1.17 20.11 13.60
N GLU A 212 0.60 20.43 14.77
CA GLU A 212 -0.64 21.20 14.85
C GLU A 212 -0.43 22.65 14.40
N GLN A 213 0.66 23.29 14.81
CA GLN A 213 1.04 24.63 14.34
C GLN A 213 1.23 24.66 12.82
N GLU A 214 1.91 23.67 12.23
CA GLU A 214 2.07 23.59 10.77
C GLU A 214 0.74 23.44 10.03
N ASN A 215 -0.24 22.75 10.61
CA ASN A 215 -1.56 22.59 10.00
C ASN A 215 -2.37 23.88 10.10
N GLU A 216 -2.32 24.59 11.23
CA GLU A 216 -2.95 25.90 11.42
C GLU A 216 -2.38 26.95 10.45
N GLU A 217 -1.07 26.96 10.23
CA GLU A 217 -0.41 27.83 9.24
C GLU A 217 -0.85 27.50 7.81
N LYS A 218 -0.96 26.22 7.45
CA LYS A 218 -1.44 25.79 6.12
C LYS A 218 -2.91 26.16 5.90
N ASP A 219 -3.75 26.01 6.91
CA ASP A 219 -5.17 26.38 6.86
C ASP A 219 -5.34 27.90 6.78
N ALA A 220 -4.51 28.67 7.49
CA ALA A 220 -4.45 30.13 7.37
C ALA A 220 -3.95 30.59 5.99
N ALA A 221 -2.96 29.92 5.41
CA ALA A 221 -2.47 30.19 4.06
C ALA A 221 -3.49 29.84 2.96
N ALA A 222 -4.26 28.76 3.15
CA ALA A 222 -5.36 28.38 2.25
C ALA A 222 -6.53 29.38 2.32
N ALA A 223 -6.77 30.00 3.48
CA ALA A 223 -7.73 31.09 3.64
C ALA A 223 -7.22 32.44 3.12
N GLY A 224 -5.89 32.64 3.05
CA GLY A 224 -5.20 33.89 2.72
C GLY A 224 -4.77 34.05 1.26
N SER A 225 -5.49 33.51 0.27
CA SER A 225 -5.14 33.63 -1.16
C SER A 225 -5.21 35.05 -1.78
N ASP A 226 -4.96 36.09 -1.00
CA ASP A 226 -4.53 37.41 -1.46
C ASP A 226 -3.22 37.82 -0.73
N GLY A 227 -2.06 37.62 -1.39
CA GLY A 227 -0.87 38.47 -1.18
C GLY A 227 0.25 38.00 -0.22
N GLN A 228 1.27 37.36 -0.83
CA GLN A 228 2.72 37.35 -0.51
C GLN A 228 3.30 36.52 0.67
N PRO A 229 4.56 36.02 0.51
CA PRO A 229 5.13 34.95 1.33
C PRO A 229 5.98 35.48 2.49
N THR A 230 5.91 34.82 3.65
CA THR A 230 6.85 35.00 4.75
C THR A 230 7.55 33.70 5.10
N VAL A 231 8.84 33.87 5.37
CA VAL A 231 9.93 32.90 5.44
C VAL A 231 9.93 32.17 6.79
N SER A 232 10.12 30.84 6.79
CA SER A 232 11.08 30.18 7.71
C SER A 232 11.19 28.66 7.47
N ALA A 233 11.99 28.27 6.48
CA ALA A 233 12.44 26.88 6.30
C ALA A 233 13.58 26.46 7.27
N ALA A 234 13.75 27.17 8.40
CA ALA A 234 14.93 27.05 9.26
C ALA A 234 14.76 26.12 10.48
N ALA A 235 13.56 25.65 10.80
CA ALA A 235 13.33 24.79 11.97
C ALA A 235 13.49 23.28 11.68
N LEU A 236 13.67 22.88 10.43
CA LEU A 236 13.59 21.46 10.01
C LEU A 236 14.88 20.66 10.21
N ALA A 237 16.00 21.30 10.60
CA ALA A 237 17.32 20.67 10.60
C ALA A 237 17.89 20.31 11.99
N SER A 238 17.22 20.61 13.12
CA SER A 238 17.78 20.35 14.46
C SER A 238 17.07 19.29 15.30
N LEU A 239 16.21 18.45 14.71
CA LEU A 239 15.44 17.44 15.44
C LEU A 239 15.60 16.01 14.90
N MET A 240 16.57 15.77 14.03
CA MET A 240 17.04 14.42 13.70
C MET A 240 18.13 14.01 14.69
N ASP A 241 17.73 13.64 15.90
CA ASP A 241 18.49 12.77 16.81
C ASP A 241 17.50 12.23 17.87
N ILE A 242 16.50 11.47 17.40
CA ILE A 242 15.82 10.51 18.27
C ILE A 242 16.75 9.30 18.30
N ASP A 243 17.72 9.35 19.21
CA ASP A 243 18.59 8.20 19.51
C ASP A 243 17.69 7.04 19.96
N THR A 244 17.61 6.00 19.13
CA THR A 244 16.80 4.78 19.33
C THR A 244 17.45 3.79 20.30
N SER A 245 18.46 4.20 21.06
CA SER A 245 19.07 3.39 22.11
C SER A 245 18.15 3.29 23.34
N ILE A 246 17.20 2.37 23.28
CA ILE A 246 16.52 1.86 24.48
C ILE A 246 17.51 0.95 25.21
N ASP A 247 18.09 1.45 26.30
CA ASP A 247 18.95 0.67 27.19
C ASP A 247 18.09 -0.31 28.01
N LEU A 248 17.83 -1.50 27.45
CA LEU A 248 17.04 -2.58 28.06
C LEU A 248 17.74 -3.26 29.26
N THR A 249 18.84 -2.71 29.78
CA THR A 249 19.67 -3.34 30.81
C THR A 249 19.40 -2.85 32.24
N GLN A 250 18.57 -1.82 32.44
CA GLN A 250 18.33 -1.25 33.79
C GLN A 250 17.11 -1.81 34.54
N THR A 251 16.34 -2.73 33.96
CA THR A 251 15.24 -3.42 34.66
C THR A 251 15.59 -4.85 35.03
N SER A 252 16.65 -5.05 35.81
CA SER A 252 16.85 -6.29 36.60
C SER A 252 18.00 -6.13 37.58
N VAL A 253 17.76 -5.53 38.77
CA VAL A 253 18.20 -6.03 40.10
C VAL A 253 17.48 -5.22 41.18
N ALA A 254 16.26 -5.58 41.58
CA ALA A 254 15.67 -5.19 42.87
C ALA A 254 14.34 -5.92 43.10
N GLY A 255 14.39 -7.18 43.52
CA GLY A 255 13.16 -7.90 43.87
C GLY A 255 13.30 -9.40 44.05
N ALA A 256 14.30 -9.86 44.81
CA ALA A 256 14.32 -11.24 45.30
C ALA A 256 15.13 -11.33 46.61
N MET A 257 14.60 -10.73 47.69
CA MET A 257 14.88 -11.13 49.07
C MET A 257 13.64 -10.81 49.93
N SER A 258 12.75 -11.78 50.03
CA SER A 258 11.94 -12.11 51.22
C SER A 258 11.31 -13.47 51.02
#